data_AF-A0A352XP25-F1
#
_entry.id   AF-A0A352XP25-F1
#
_cell.length_a   1.000
_cell.length_b   1.000
_cell.length_c   1.000
_cell.angle_alpha   90.00
_cell.angle_beta   90.00
_cell.angle_gamma   90.00
#
_symmetry.space_group_name_H-M   'P 1'
#
loop_
_entity.id
_entity.type
_entity.pdbx_description
1 polymer ?
#
loop_
_entity_poly.entity_id
_entity_poly.type
_entity_poly.pdbx_seq_one_letter_code
_entity_poly.pdbx_strand_id
1 'polypeptide(L)'
;MMIKAHWIRKAHRSIGLMFSITVLMASGSGLIHLWMSRSQPAPPPLAARASLSHIDVDAITVSAVDVMKLIKKQRSSALAKEIHLRQISGQPWYQVFLHGEQKATYVNGVTGEVNDAMDEQYAREIALGALGTEAIEQRAYLTQYNSEYIAIFRILPVYRFDSNDAMGRRVYVSTLTGSVTRATDDQKQWEADLFSNFHKWQFISHKNLRDCLLGCTTLGSFFVSILGIWLFFITGKSKRARIGS
;
A
#
# COMPACT_ATOMS: atom_id res chain seq x y z
N MET A 1 -20.64 52.62 12.91
CA MET A 1 -19.43 51.78 12.70
C MET A 1 -19.40 50.46 13.52
N MET A 2 -20.40 50.16 14.36
CA MET A 2 -20.39 48.97 15.25
C MET A 2 -20.87 47.65 14.61
N ILE A 3 -21.71 47.70 13.57
CA ILE A 3 -22.27 46.49 12.92
C ILE A 3 -21.14 45.66 12.28
N LYS A 4 -20.15 46.30 11.64
CA LYS A 4 -19.02 45.63 10.98
C LYS A 4 -18.19 44.76 11.93
N ALA A 5 -17.97 45.20 13.18
CA ALA A 5 -17.14 44.49 14.16
C ALA A 5 -17.79 43.19 14.67
N HIS A 6 -19.12 43.14 14.79
CA HIS A 6 -19.83 41.93 15.20
C HIS A 6 -19.77 40.83 14.13
N TRP A 7 -20.01 41.20 12.86
CA TRP A 7 -19.95 40.27 11.72
C TRP A 7 -18.56 39.69 11.51
N ILE A 8 -17.50 40.49 11.64
CA ILE A 8 -16.11 40.02 11.55
C ILE A 8 -15.81 38.96 12.61
N ARG A 9 -16.24 39.17 13.87
CA ARG A 9 -16.04 38.19 14.94
C ARG A 9 -16.82 36.89 14.72
N LYS A 10 -18.07 36.97 14.24
CA LYS A 10 -18.88 35.79 13.91
C LYS A 10 -18.25 34.99 12.77
N ALA A 11 -17.84 35.67 11.69
CA ALA A 11 -17.16 35.05 10.55
C ALA A 11 -15.84 34.41 10.96
N HIS A 12 -14.99 35.11 11.72
CA HIS A 12 -13.73 34.56 12.25
C HIS A 12 -13.97 33.30 13.10
N ARG A 13 -14.99 33.29 13.97
CA ARG A 13 -15.33 32.12 14.79
C ARG A 13 -15.79 30.93 13.94
N SER A 14 -16.66 31.14 12.96
CA SER A 14 -17.15 30.07 12.09
C SER A 14 -16.05 29.51 11.19
N ILE A 15 -15.26 30.38 10.56
CA ILE A 15 -14.13 29.99 9.70
C ILE A 15 -13.04 29.30 10.53
N GLY A 16 -12.72 29.85 11.70
CA GLY A 16 -11.77 29.24 12.64
C GLY A 16 -12.21 27.85 13.09
N LEU A 17 -13.50 27.65 13.39
CA LEU A 17 -14.04 26.34 13.74
C LEU A 17 -13.88 25.33 12.59
N MET A 18 -14.22 25.73 11.36
CA MET A 18 -14.06 24.87 10.17
C MET A 18 -12.62 24.38 10.03
N PHE A 19 -11.63 25.27 10.07
CA PHE A 19 -10.22 24.88 9.98
C PHE A 19 -9.76 24.07 11.20
N SER A 20 -10.24 24.40 12.40
CA SER A 20 -9.93 23.65 13.62
C SER A 20 -10.41 22.21 13.55
N ILE A 21 -11.60 21.96 12.98
CA ILE A 21 -12.11 20.61 12.75
C ILE A 21 -11.20 19.85 11.79
N THR A 22 -10.79 20.47 10.68
CA THR A 22 -9.86 19.84 9.72
C THR A 22 -8.53 19.49 10.37
N VAL A 23 -7.95 20.41 11.16
CA VAL A 23 -6.71 20.17 11.92
C VAL A 23 -6.90 19.06 12.95
N LEU A 24 -8.05 19.01 13.63
CA LEU A 24 -8.37 17.97 14.61
C LEU A 24 -8.47 16.59 13.94
N MET A 25 -9.16 16.49 12.80
CA MET A 25 -9.24 15.25 12.01
C MET A 25 -7.86 14.79 11.54
N ALA A 26 -7.05 15.70 11.00
CA ALA A 26 -5.70 15.40 10.54
C ALA A 26 -4.79 14.96 11.70
N SER A 27 -4.84 15.66 12.83
CA SER A 27 -4.02 15.34 14.01
C SER A 27 -4.45 14.04 14.69
N GLY A 28 -5.77 13.82 14.84
CA GLY A 28 -6.32 12.59 15.42
C GLY A 28 -6.00 11.37 14.57
N SER A 29 -6.13 11.47 13.24
CA SER A 29 -5.69 10.41 12.33
C SER A 29 -4.17 10.22 12.32
N GLY A 30 -3.38 11.26 12.59
CA GLY A 30 -1.94 11.13 12.80
C GLY A 30 -1.57 10.25 14.00
N LEU A 31 -2.36 10.28 15.07
CA LEU A 31 -2.19 9.36 16.21
C LEU A 31 -2.50 7.91 15.82
N ILE A 32 -3.53 7.70 14.99
CA ILE A 32 -3.83 6.38 14.41
C ILE A 32 -2.64 5.91 13.55
N HIS A 33 -2.03 6.79 12.75
CA HIS A 33 -0.86 6.43 11.96
C HIS A 33 0.34 6.01 12.82
N LEU A 34 0.57 6.69 13.95
CA LEU A 34 1.61 6.30 14.91
C LEU A 34 1.32 4.94 15.54
N TRP A 35 0.05 4.66 15.86
CA TRP A 35 -0.40 3.36 16.33
C TRP A 35 -0.15 2.27 15.27
N MET A 36 -0.64 2.48 14.04
CA MET A 36 -0.47 1.55 12.92
C MET A 36 1.00 1.23 12.66
N SER A 37 1.88 2.24 12.71
CA SER A 37 3.32 2.06 12.50
C SER A 37 3.97 1.13 13.55
N ARG A 38 3.33 0.94 14.71
CA ARG A 38 3.76 -0.02 15.75
C ARG A 38 3.01 -1.35 15.69
N SER A 39 1.71 -1.32 15.45
CA SER A 39 0.84 -2.51 15.48
C SER A 39 0.81 -3.30 14.17
N GLN A 40 1.22 -2.68 13.06
CA GLN A 40 1.23 -3.26 11.73
C GLN A 40 2.67 -3.32 11.19
N PRO A 41 3.52 -4.23 11.72
CA PRO A 41 4.89 -4.36 11.24
C PRO A 41 4.91 -4.75 9.75
N ALA A 42 5.97 -4.36 9.07
CA ALA A 42 6.19 -4.79 7.70
C ALA A 42 6.17 -6.33 7.63
N PRO A 43 5.65 -6.92 6.54
CA PRO A 43 5.76 -8.35 6.31
C PRO A 43 7.22 -8.79 6.47
N PRO A 44 7.51 -9.87 7.20
CA PRO A 44 8.88 -10.31 7.38
C PRO A 44 9.51 -10.60 6.00
N PRO A 45 10.79 -10.23 5.80
CA PRO A 45 11.48 -10.43 4.54
C PRO A 45 11.52 -11.92 4.18
N LEU A 46 11.63 -12.21 2.89
CA LEU A 46 11.52 -13.54 2.32
C LEU A 46 12.38 -14.61 3.03
N ALA A 47 13.60 -14.23 3.41
CA ALA A 47 14.56 -15.09 4.09
C ALA A 47 14.09 -15.60 5.47
N ALA A 48 13.13 -14.91 6.11
CA ALA A 48 12.60 -15.31 7.41
C ALA A 48 11.48 -16.36 7.33
N ARG A 49 10.99 -16.70 6.13
CA ARG A 49 9.97 -17.72 5.91
C ARG A 49 10.60 -18.91 5.20
N ALA A 50 11.00 -19.90 5.99
CA ALA A 50 11.64 -21.17 5.62
C ALA A 50 10.82 -22.08 4.65
N SER A 51 9.75 -21.57 4.05
CA SER A 51 8.87 -22.27 3.10
C SER A 51 9.28 -22.10 1.63
N LEU A 52 10.28 -21.27 1.32
CA LEU A 52 10.94 -21.28 0.02
C LEU A 52 12.21 -22.10 0.15
N SER A 53 12.00 -23.41 0.11
CA SER A 53 12.97 -24.50 0.11
C SER A 53 14.27 -24.19 -0.61
N HIS A 54 15.37 -24.79 -0.12
CA HIS A 54 16.63 -24.87 -0.84
C HIS A 54 16.35 -25.28 -2.29
N ILE A 55 16.91 -24.53 -3.25
CA ILE A 55 16.88 -24.95 -4.65
C ILE A 55 17.79 -26.16 -4.74
N ASP A 56 17.22 -27.31 -5.09
CA ASP A 56 17.98 -28.49 -5.43
C ASP A 56 18.59 -28.27 -6.82
N VAL A 57 19.83 -27.77 -6.83
CA VAL A 57 20.55 -27.46 -8.06
C VAL A 57 20.89 -28.73 -8.83
N ASP A 58 21.10 -29.85 -8.13
CA ASP A 58 21.45 -31.13 -8.74
C ASP A 58 20.26 -31.75 -9.48
N ALA A 59 19.04 -31.40 -9.10
CA ALA A 59 17.82 -31.80 -9.82
C ALA A 59 17.61 -31.09 -11.16
N ILE A 60 18.33 -29.99 -11.44
CA ILE A 60 18.13 -29.18 -12.65
C ILE A 60 18.82 -29.87 -13.84
N THR A 61 18.02 -30.38 -14.77
CA THR A 61 18.50 -31.04 -16.00
C THR A 61 18.39 -30.13 -17.23
N VAL A 62 17.53 -29.12 -17.19
CA VAL A 62 17.29 -28.18 -18.29
C VAL A 62 18.07 -26.89 -18.05
N SER A 63 18.97 -26.56 -18.97
CA SER A 63 19.76 -25.32 -18.91
C SER A 63 18.91 -24.09 -19.23
N ALA A 64 19.33 -22.92 -18.74
CA ALA A 64 18.70 -21.64 -19.10
C ALA A 64 18.70 -21.38 -20.62
N VAL A 65 19.70 -21.91 -21.35
CA VAL A 65 19.76 -21.81 -22.82
C VAL A 65 18.64 -22.65 -23.46
N ASP A 66 18.41 -23.86 -22.95
CA ASP A 66 17.36 -24.74 -23.47
C ASP A 66 15.96 -24.25 -23.12
N VAL A 67 15.78 -23.66 -21.93
CA VAL A 67 14.56 -22.91 -21.57
C VAL A 67 14.25 -21.84 -22.61
N MET A 68 15.24 -21.04 -23.02
CA MET A 68 15.02 -20.00 -24.03
C MET A 68 14.72 -20.57 -25.41
N LYS A 69 15.29 -21.72 -25.79
CA LYS A 69 14.93 -22.42 -27.04
C LYS A 69 13.48 -22.92 -26.99
N LEU A 70 13.04 -23.48 -25.86
CA LEU A 70 11.68 -23.97 -25.65
C LEU A 70 10.66 -22.83 -25.76
N ILE A 71 10.93 -21.69 -25.11
CA ILE A 71 10.09 -20.50 -25.20
C ILE A 71 10.04 -19.98 -26.65
N LYS A 72 11.19 -19.87 -27.33
CA LYS A 72 11.24 -19.39 -28.72
C LYS A 72 10.50 -20.31 -29.70
N LYS A 73 10.44 -21.62 -29.44
CA LYS A 73 9.65 -22.56 -30.24
C LYS A 73 8.15 -22.25 -30.18
N GLN A 74 7.66 -21.76 -29.04
CA GLN A 74 6.26 -21.35 -28.87
C GLN A 74 6.04 -19.89 -29.26
N ARG A 75 7.07 -19.04 -29.11
CA ARG A 75 7.02 -17.58 -29.31
C ARG A 75 8.26 -17.12 -30.09
N SER A 76 8.19 -17.14 -31.43
CA SER A 76 9.32 -17.00 -32.35
C SER A 76 10.18 -15.73 -32.20
N SER A 77 9.71 -14.69 -31.49
CA SER A 77 10.44 -13.44 -31.25
C SER A 77 10.66 -13.13 -29.76
N ALA A 78 10.53 -14.12 -28.87
CA ALA A 78 10.68 -13.93 -27.44
C ALA A 78 12.12 -13.53 -27.05
N LEU A 79 12.27 -12.36 -26.44
CA LEU A 79 13.50 -11.87 -25.83
C LEU A 79 13.34 -11.87 -24.32
N ALA A 80 14.17 -12.61 -23.59
CA ALA A 80 14.17 -12.57 -22.14
C ALA A 80 14.75 -11.25 -21.64
N LYS A 81 14.01 -10.59 -20.75
CA LYS A 81 14.44 -9.42 -19.99
C LYS A 81 15.14 -9.86 -18.71
N GLU A 82 14.51 -10.77 -17.97
CA GLU A 82 14.98 -11.28 -16.67
C GLU A 82 14.62 -12.77 -16.56
N ILE A 83 15.48 -13.55 -15.90
CA ILE A 83 15.24 -14.97 -15.61
C ILE A 83 15.54 -15.21 -14.14
N HIS A 84 14.56 -15.73 -13.40
CA HIS A 84 14.72 -16.12 -12.00
C HIS A 84 14.51 -17.63 -11.87
N LEU A 85 15.19 -18.25 -10.91
CA LEU A 85 14.97 -19.64 -10.54
C LEU A 85 14.18 -19.69 -9.24
N ARG A 86 13.05 -20.42 -9.24
CA ARG A 86 12.12 -20.54 -8.13
C ARG A 86 11.90 -22.01 -7.79
N GLN A 87 11.76 -22.32 -6.51
CA GLN A 87 11.31 -23.64 -6.08
C GLN A 87 9.78 -23.57 -5.92
N ILE A 88 9.03 -24.38 -6.66
CA ILE A 88 7.56 -24.44 -6.60
C ILE A 88 7.13 -25.90 -6.55
N SER A 89 6.29 -26.26 -5.60
CA SER A 89 5.86 -27.65 -5.35
C SER A 89 7.03 -28.63 -5.24
N GLY A 90 8.15 -28.20 -4.68
CA GLY A 90 9.36 -29.02 -4.52
C GLY A 90 10.16 -29.26 -5.80
N GLN A 91 9.87 -28.56 -6.91
CA GLN A 91 10.65 -28.64 -8.15
C GLN A 91 11.24 -27.28 -8.54
N PRO A 92 12.40 -27.24 -9.23
CA PRO A 92 12.96 -26.02 -9.76
C PRO A 92 12.18 -25.56 -11.00
N TRP A 93 11.79 -24.29 -11.03
CA TRP A 93 11.10 -23.64 -12.15
C TRP A 93 11.81 -22.34 -12.54
N TYR A 94 12.05 -22.17 -13.83
CA TYR A 94 12.50 -20.90 -14.40
C TYR A 94 11.31 -19.97 -14.60
N GLN A 95 11.33 -18.82 -13.92
CA GLN A 95 10.44 -17.70 -14.14
C GLN A 95 11.11 -16.75 -15.13
N VAL A 96 10.58 -16.66 -16.35
CA VAL A 96 11.16 -15.87 -17.44
C VAL A 96 10.25 -14.68 -17.75
N PHE A 97 10.77 -13.47 -17.58
CA PHE A 97 10.10 -12.25 -18.01
C PHE A 97 10.52 -11.90 -19.42
N LEU A 98 9.55 -11.85 -20.34
CA LEU A 98 9.81 -11.50 -21.73
C LEU A 98 9.65 -10.00 -21.96
N HIS A 99 10.44 -9.45 -22.88
CA HIS A 99 10.33 -8.05 -23.27
C HIS A 99 8.95 -7.78 -23.90
N GLY A 100 8.26 -6.76 -23.41
CA GLY A 100 6.90 -6.41 -23.86
C GLY A 100 5.78 -7.20 -23.20
N GLU A 101 6.07 -8.19 -22.36
CA GLU A 101 5.07 -8.95 -21.61
C GLU A 101 5.03 -8.56 -20.14
N GLN A 102 3.82 -8.54 -19.57
CA GLN A 102 3.59 -8.20 -18.15
C GLN A 102 3.60 -9.43 -17.24
N LYS A 103 3.35 -10.63 -17.79
CA LYS A 103 3.36 -11.88 -17.05
C LYS A 103 4.64 -12.66 -17.37
N ALA A 104 5.15 -13.37 -16.37
CA ALA A 104 6.25 -14.28 -16.58
C ALA A 104 5.74 -15.59 -17.19
N THR A 105 6.61 -16.23 -17.98
CA THR A 105 6.44 -17.61 -18.43
C THR A 105 7.26 -18.52 -17.55
N TYR A 106 6.68 -19.66 -17.18
CA TYR A 106 7.32 -20.61 -16.29
C TYR A 106 7.73 -21.87 -17.05
N VAL A 107 8.96 -22.32 -16.84
CA VAL A 107 9.50 -23.53 -17.45
C VAL A 107 10.11 -24.43 -16.38
N ASN A 108 9.67 -25.67 -16.32
CA ASN A 108 10.16 -26.65 -15.36
C ASN A 108 11.65 -26.95 -15.64
N GLY A 109 12.50 -26.84 -14.62
CA GLY A 109 13.94 -27.05 -14.72
C GLY A 109 14.35 -28.52 -14.83
N VAL A 110 13.42 -29.46 -14.67
CA VAL A 110 13.63 -30.91 -14.76
C VAL A 110 13.03 -31.49 -16.05
N THR A 111 11.80 -31.09 -16.39
CA THR A 111 11.07 -31.66 -17.53
C THR A 111 11.08 -30.77 -18.77
N GLY A 112 11.38 -29.47 -18.62
CA GLY A 112 11.24 -28.49 -19.69
C GLY A 112 9.79 -28.12 -20.02
N GLU A 113 8.83 -28.57 -19.22
CA GLU A 113 7.41 -28.21 -19.38
C GLU A 113 7.21 -26.70 -19.23
N VAL A 114 6.52 -26.07 -20.17
CA VAL A 114 6.12 -24.66 -20.09
C VAL A 114 4.71 -24.60 -19.50
N ASN A 115 4.55 -23.93 -18.35
CA ASN A 115 3.28 -23.87 -17.64
C ASN A 115 3.07 -22.53 -16.91
N ASP A 116 2.39 -21.60 -17.57
CA ASP A 116 2.13 -20.25 -17.03
C ASP A 116 1.24 -20.24 -15.76
N ALA A 117 0.51 -21.33 -15.46
CA ALA A 117 -0.29 -21.45 -14.24
C ALA A 117 0.58 -21.51 -12.97
N MET A 118 1.88 -21.81 -13.12
CA MET A 118 2.83 -21.86 -12.01
C MET A 118 3.06 -20.49 -11.35
N ASP A 119 2.75 -19.37 -12.01
CA ASP A 119 2.82 -18.04 -11.40
C ASP A 119 1.87 -17.93 -10.19
N GLU A 120 0.61 -18.34 -10.38
CA GLU A 120 -0.37 -18.33 -9.30
C GLU A 120 -0.03 -19.37 -8.22
N GLN A 121 0.42 -20.56 -8.62
CA GLN A 121 0.84 -21.60 -7.67
C GLN A 121 2.00 -21.10 -6.78
N TYR A 122 2.99 -20.43 -7.36
CA TYR A 122 4.08 -19.83 -6.59
C TYR A 122 3.57 -18.75 -5.63
N ALA A 123 2.68 -17.87 -6.11
CA ALA A 123 2.06 -16.85 -5.26
C ALA A 123 1.26 -17.48 -4.11
N ARG A 124 0.57 -18.60 -4.38
CA ARG A 124 -0.22 -19.36 -3.41
C ARG A 124 0.67 -19.97 -2.32
N GLU A 125 1.80 -20.57 -2.65
CA GLU A 125 2.74 -21.11 -1.67
C GLU A 125 3.28 -20.04 -0.72
N ILE A 126 3.64 -18.87 -1.27
CA ILE A 126 4.05 -17.72 -0.47
C ILE A 126 2.92 -17.27 0.46
N ALA A 127 1.68 -17.22 -0.06
CA ALA A 127 0.51 -16.82 0.73
C ALA A 127 0.19 -17.81 1.86
N LEU A 128 0.26 -19.12 1.59
CA LEU A 128 0.07 -20.19 2.58
C LEU A 128 1.07 -20.05 3.72
N GLY A 129 2.37 -19.93 3.41
CA GLY A 129 3.42 -19.72 4.39
C GLY A 129 3.28 -18.40 5.16
N ALA A 130 2.62 -17.41 4.57
CA ALA A 130 2.39 -16.12 5.22
C ALA A 130 1.19 -16.10 6.17
N LEU A 131 0.10 -16.78 5.80
CA LEU A 131 -1.14 -16.84 6.57
C LEU A 131 -1.14 -17.97 7.61
N GLY A 132 -0.29 -18.99 7.42
CA GLY A 132 -0.17 -20.14 8.32
C GLY A 132 -1.41 -21.03 8.30
N THR A 133 -2.07 -21.14 7.15
CA THR A 133 -3.30 -21.91 6.95
C THR A 133 -3.37 -22.45 5.53
N GLU A 134 -4.02 -23.60 5.35
CA GLU A 134 -4.23 -24.23 4.04
C GLU A 134 -5.48 -23.71 3.32
N ALA A 135 -6.42 -23.12 4.07
CA ALA A 135 -7.68 -22.63 3.56
C ALA A 135 -7.57 -21.17 3.10
N ILE A 136 -7.07 -20.98 1.88
CA ILE A 136 -6.98 -19.68 1.21
C ILE A 136 -7.66 -19.69 -0.16
N GLU A 137 -8.24 -18.55 -0.53
CA GLU A 137 -8.90 -18.31 -1.81
C GLU A 137 -8.17 -17.18 -2.56
N GLN A 138 -7.89 -17.37 -3.85
CA GLN A 138 -7.39 -16.31 -4.71
C GLN A 138 -8.56 -15.40 -5.08
N ARG A 139 -8.48 -14.12 -4.69
CA ARG A 139 -9.61 -13.18 -4.85
C ARG A 139 -9.39 -12.16 -5.95
N ALA A 140 -8.13 -11.86 -6.28
CA ALA A 140 -7.80 -10.92 -7.34
C ALA A 140 -6.35 -11.04 -7.82
N TYR A 141 -6.12 -10.56 -9.04
CA TYR A 141 -4.80 -10.25 -9.59
C TYR A 141 -4.75 -8.76 -9.94
N LEU A 142 -3.98 -7.98 -9.21
CA LEU A 142 -3.94 -6.53 -9.30
C LEU A 142 -2.78 -6.09 -10.18
N THR A 143 -3.11 -5.39 -11.27
CA THR A 143 -2.16 -4.67 -12.13
C THR A 143 -2.20 -3.15 -11.90
N GLN A 144 -3.09 -2.69 -11.02
CA GLN A 144 -3.28 -1.29 -10.65
C GLN A 144 -3.57 -1.18 -9.15
N TYR A 145 -3.26 -0.02 -8.57
CA TYR A 145 -3.58 0.26 -7.17
C TYR A 145 -5.08 0.47 -6.96
N ASN A 146 -5.57 0.16 -5.77
CA ASN A 146 -6.95 0.42 -5.35
C ASN A 146 -6.99 1.03 -3.94
N SER A 147 -8.14 1.03 -3.28
CA SER A 147 -8.32 1.61 -1.93
C SER A 147 -7.55 0.87 -0.83
N GLU A 148 -7.36 -0.45 -0.96
CA GLU A 148 -6.69 -1.29 0.03
C GLU A 148 -5.20 -1.47 -0.28
N TYR A 149 -4.87 -1.71 -1.54
CA TYR A 149 -3.51 -1.82 -2.05
C TYR A 149 -3.11 -0.53 -2.77
N ILE A 150 -2.69 0.46 -1.97
CA ILE A 150 -2.35 1.81 -2.44
C ILE A 150 -0.89 1.92 -2.91
N ALA A 151 -0.57 3.02 -3.59
CA ALA A 151 0.75 3.28 -4.19
C ALA A 151 1.95 3.22 -3.23
N ILE A 152 1.73 3.28 -1.91
CA ILE A 152 2.82 3.16 -0.92
C ILE A 152 3.52 1.79 -0.97
N PHE A 153 2.82 0.74 -1.41
CA PHE A 153 3.39 -0.62 -1.52
C PHE A 153 4.29 -0.80 -2.75
N ARG A 154 4.22 0.12 -3.73
CA ARG A 154 5.15 0.28 -4.88
C ARG A 154 5.32 -0.90 -5.85
N ILE A 155 4.79 -2.08 -5.53
CA ILE A 155 5.00 -3.31 -6.29
C ILE A 155 3.68 -3.72 -6.95
N LEU A 156 3.71 -3.83 -8.28
CA LEU A 156 2.68 -4.43 -9.12
C LEU A 156 3.38 -5.26 -10.22
N PRO A 157 2.73 -6.31 -10.75
CA PRO A 157 1.45 -6.85 -10.33
C PRO A 157 1.54 -7.68 -9.03
N VAL A 158 0.40 -7.92 -8.39
CA VAL A 158 0.29 -8.76 -7.19
C VAL A 158 -0.97 -9.63 -7.19
N TYR A 159 -0.86 -10.83 -6.63
CA TYR A 159 -2.01 -11.67 -6.30
C TYR A 159 -2.55 -11.31 -4.93
N ARG A 160 -3.87 -11.33 -4.76
CA ARG A 160 -4.55 -11.25 -3.47
C ARG A 160 -5.06 -12.62 -3.08
N PHE A 161 -4.68 -13.07 -1.89
CA PHE A 161 -5.21 -14.27 -1.25
C PHE A 161 -5.86 -13.91 0.08
N ASP A 162 -7.06 -14.43 0.29
CA ASP A 162 -7.82 -14.23 1.52
C ASP A 162 -7.88 -15.56 2.28
N SER A 163 -7.69 -15.51 3.59
CA SER A 163 -7.95 -16.63 4.49
C SER A 163 -9.44 -16.69 4.80
N ASN A 164 -9.98 -17.90 4.88
CA ASN A 164 -11.36 -18.11 5.32
C ASN A 164 -11.47 -18.11 6.86
N ASP A 165 -11.07 -17.01 7.49
CA ASP A 165 -11.17 -16.83 8.94
C ASP A 165 -12.03 -15.63 9.34
N ALA A 166 -12.47 -15.60 10.59
CA ALA A 166 -13.34 -14.54 11.12
C ALA A 166 -12.66 -13.17 11.21
N MET A 167 -11.33 -13.10 11.05
CA MET A 167 -10.58 -11.84 11.08
C MET A 167 -10.49 -11.19 9.68
N GLY A 168 -10.85 -11.92 8.62
CA GLY A 168 -10.70 -11.45 7.24
C GLY A 168 -9.24 -11.26 6.84
N ARG A 169 -8.32 -12.10 7.36
CA ARG A 169 -6.89 -11.98 7.04
C ARG A 169 -6.64 -12.18 5.55
N ARG A 170 -5.79 -11.34 4.97
CA ARG A 170 -5.45 -11.38 3.54
C ARG A 170 -4.05 -10.87 3.27
N VAL A 171 -3.43 -11.42 2.23
CA VAL A 171 -2.08 -11.07 1.80
C VAL A 171 -2.05 -10.74 0.31
N TYR A 172 -1.19 -9.79 -0.02
CA TYR A 172 -0.84 -9.43 -1.38
C TYR A 172 0.57 -9.93 -1.67
N VAL A 173 0.71 -10.72 -2.74
CA VAL A 173 1.93 -11.44 -3.07
C VAL A 173 2.43 -11.02 -4.44
N SER A 174 3.72 -10.70 -4.52
CA SER A 174 4.42 -10.47 -5.79
C SER A 174 5.29 -11.66 -6.11
N THR A 175 5.03 -12.32 -7.24
CA THR A 175 5.86 -13.43 -7.74
C THR A 175 7.19 -12.92 -8.31
N LEU A 176 7.26 -11.66 -8.75
CA LEU A 176 8.50 -11.01 -9.18
C LEU A 176 9.51 -10.93 -8.04
N THR A 177 9.09 -10.42 -6.88
CA THR A 177 9.96 -10.32 -5.69
C THR A 177 9.95 -11.60 -4.85
N GLY A 178 9.01 -12.50 -5.14
CA GLY A 178 8.72 -13.69 -4.34
C GLY A 178 8.06 -13.39 -3.00
N SER A 179 7.69 -12.14 -2.68
CA SER A 179 7.37 -11.73 -1.31
C SER A 179 5.92 -11.31 -1.09
N VAL A 180 5.49 -11.33 0.18
CA VAL A 180 4.27 -10.64 0.62
C VAL A 180 4.54 -9.14 0.69
N THR A 181 3.87 -8.37 -0.15
CA THR A 181 4.02 -6.92 -0.24
C THR A 181 3.08 -6.16 0.70
N ARG A 182 1.96 -6.80 1.09
CA ARG A 182 1.04 -6.33 2.12
C ARG A 182 0.41 -7.53 2.83
N ALA A 183 0.34 -7.48 4.15
CA ALA A 183 -0.51 -8.36 4.96
C ALA A 183 -1.47 -7.48 5.76
N THR A 184 -2.76 -7.80 5.74
CA THR A 184 -3.79 -7.02 6.44
C THR A 184 -4.94 -7.93 6.90
N ASP A 185 -5.84 -7.37 7.69
CA ASP A 185 -7.10 -7.95 8.13
C ASP A 185 -8.16 -6.82 8.16
N ASP A 186 -9.39 -7.14 8.57
CA ASP A 186 -10.50 -6.17 8.59
C ASP A 186 -10.22 -4.99 9.53
N GLN A 187 -9.66 -5.25 10.71
CA GLN A 187 -9.35 -4.19 11.68
C GLN A 187 -8.25 -3.27 11.14
N LYS A 188 -7.14 -3.85 10.66
CA LYS A 188 -6.02 -3.09 10.10
C LYS A 188 -6.43 -2.28 8.88
N GLN A 189 -7.32 -2.82 8.05
CA GLN A 189 -7.84 -2.10 6.89
C GLN A 189 -8.74 -0.94 7.32
N TRP A 190 -9.61 -1.15 8.32
CA TRP A 190 -10.43 -0.08 8.86
C TRP A 190 -9.60 1.07 9.45
N GLU A 191 -8.52 0.76 10.19
CA GLU A 191 -7.55 1.76 10.67
C GLU A 191 -6.91 2.53 9.49
N ALA A 192 -6.52 1.82 8.43
CA ALA A 192 -5.95 2.41 7.23
C ALA A 192 -6.94 3.29 6.44
N ASP A 193 -8.22 2.92 6.44
CA ASP A 193 -9.30 3.67 5.82
C ASP A 193 -9.61 4.95 6.60
N LEU A 194 -9.65 4.87 7.94
CA LEU A 194 -9.77 6.06 8.80
C LEU A 194 -8.64 7.04 8.55
N PHE A 195 -7.39 6.56 8.56
CA PHE A 195 -6.23 7.40 8.28
C PHE A 195 -6.32 8.00 6.87
N SER A 196 -6.64 7.17 5.86
CA SER A 196 -6.68 7.64 4.47
C SER A 196 -7.77 8.66 4.21
N ASN A 197 -8.93 8.52 4.86
CA ASN A 197 -10.02 9.47 4.71
C ASN A 197 -9.77 10.75 5.50
N PHE A 198 -9.32 10.68 6.75
CA PHE A 198 -9.22 11.88 7.60
C PHE A 198 -7.92 12.66 7.38
N HIS A 199 -6.85 12.01 6.91
CA HIS A 199 -5.56 12.65 6.69
C HIS A 199 -5.29 13.00 5.22
N LYS A 200 -5.81 12.18 4.28
CA LYS A 200 -5.58 12.35 2.83
C LYS A 200 -6.85 12.62 2.04
N TRP A 201 -8.02 12.66 2.68
CA TRP A 201 -9.32 12.92 2.02
C TRP A 201 -9.61 11.96 0.86
N GLN A 202 -9.25 10.69 1.03
CA GLN A 202 -9.34 9.67 -0.03
C GLN A 202 -10.79 9.42 -0.52
N PHE A 203 -11.81 9.75 0.28
CA PHE A 203 -13.22 9.76 -0.12
C PHE A 203 -13.52 10.69 -1.31
N ILE A 204 -12.63 11.64 -1.63
CA ILE A 204 -12.71 12.48 -2.84
C ILE A 204 -11.96 11.77 -3.97
N SER A 205 -12.70 11.12 -4.87
CA SER A 205 -12.12 10.33 -5.97
C SER A 205 -11.32 11.16 -6.98
N HIS A 206 -11.71 12.42 -7.21
CA HIS A 206 -11.06 13.27 -8.21
C HIS A 206 -9.77 13.89 -7.65
N LYS A 207 -8.62 13.30 -7.99
CA LYS A 207 -7.29 13.65 -7.42
C LYS A 207 -7.02 15.16 -7.39
N ASN A 208 -7.17 15.84 -8.53
CA ASN A 208 -6.83 17.28 -8.62
C ASN A 208 -7.72 18.14 -7.71
N LEU A 209 -9.00 17.79 -7.59
CA LEU A 209 -9.93 18.49 -6.70
C LEU A 209 -9.56 18.25 -5.24
N ARG A 210 -9.33 16.98 -4.88
CA ARG A 210 -8.90 16.60 -3.53
C ARG A 210 -7.63 17.32 -3.10
N ASP A 211 -6.61 17.30 -3.95
CA ASP A 211 -5.32 17.91 -3.64
C ASP A 211 -5.44 19.44 -3.56
N CYS A 212 -6.27 20.06 -4.40
CA CYS A 212 -6.59 21.48 -4.32
C CYS A 212 -7.28 21.83 -3.00
N LEU A 213 -8.31 21.07 -2.61
CA LEU A 213 -9.05 21.30 -1.35
C LEU A 213 -8.16 21.09 -0.11
N LEU A 214 -7.32 20.04 -0.11
CA LEU A 214 -6.32 19.81 0.93
C LEU A 214 -5.32 20.98 1.00
N GLY A 215 -4.85 21.47 -0.14
CA GLY A 215 -3.96 22.63 -0.22
C GLY A 215 -4.60 23.89 0.35
N CYS A 216 -5.82 24.22 -0.08
CA CYS A 216 -6.58 25.36 0.43
C CYS A 216 -6.86 25.25 1.93
N THR A 217 -7.23 24.07 2.42
CA THR A 217 -7.51 23.88 3.85
C THR A 217 -6.27 23.94 4.71
N THR A 218 -5.14 23.41 4.23
CA THR A 218 -3.84 23.52 4.90
C THR A 218 -3.38 24.97 4.98
N LEU A 219 -3.42 25.68 3.85
CA LEU A 219 -3.03 27.09 3.78
C LEU A 219 -3.94 27.98 4.63
N GLY A 220 -5.25 27.74 4.60
CA GLY A 220 -6.21 28.45 5.45
C GLY A 220 -5.97 28.20 6.94
N SER A 221 -5.70 26.95 7.33
CA SER A 221 -5.37 26.59 8.72
C SER A 221 -4.09 27.28 9.19
N PHE A 222 -3.08 27.38 8.32
CA PHE A 222 -1.84 28.11 8.59
C PHE A 222 -2.10 29.60 8.87
N PHE A 223 -2.84 30.29 8.01
CA PHE A 223 -3.15 31.71 8.20
C PHE A 223 -4.01 31.97 9.44
N VAL A 224 -5.02 31.13 9.70
CA VAL A 224 -5.85 31.25 10.91
C VAL A 224 -5.01 31.06 12.16
N SER A 225 -4.05 30.14 12.15
CA SER A 225 -3.14 29.90 13.27
C SER A 225 -2.24 31.13 13.53
N ILE A 226 -1.65 31.71 12.49
CA ILE A 226 -0.85 32.96 12.60
C ILE A 226 -1.72 34.09 13.17
N LEU A 227 -2.92 34.27 12.64
CA LEU A 227 -3.83 35.33 13.10
C LEU A 227 -4.22 35.12 14.56
N GLY A 228 -4.48 33.88 14.99
CA GLY A 228 -4.76 33.53 16.38
C GLY A 228 -3.62 33.89 17.32
N ILE A 229 -2.39 33.53 16.96
CA ILE A 229 -1.17 33.88 17.73
C ILE A 229 -1.01 35.40 17.81
N TRP A 230 -1.15 36.10 16.67
CA TRP A 230 -1.02 37.55 16.60
C TRP A 230 -2.05 38.27 17.48
N LEU A 231 -3.32 37.84 17.43
CA LEU A 231 -4.40 38.39 18.26
C LEU A 231 -4.17 38.13 19.75
N PHE A 232 -3.63 36.97 20.13
CA PHE A 232 -3.30 36.65 21.53
C PHE A 232 -2.33 37.68 22.12
N PHE A 233 -1.26 38.03 21.41
CA PHE A 233 -0.26 38.99 21.89
C PHE A 233 -0.77 40.44 21.93
N ILE A 234 -1.62 40.84 20.97
CA ILE A 234 -2.17 42.20 20.94
C ILE A 234 -3.24 42.39 22.01
N THR A 235 -4.15 41.44 22.17
CA THR A 235 -5.25 41.55 23.13
C THR A 235 -4.81 41.31 24.59
N GLY A 236 -3.75 40.54 24.82
CA GLY A 236 -3.18 40.33 26.16
C GLY A 236 -2.60 41.59 26.81
N LYS A 237 -2.05 42.52 26.02
CA LYS A 237 -1.51 43.79 26.53
C LYS A 237 -2.59 44.78 26.98
N SER A 238 -3.78 44.73 26.38
CA SER A 238 -4.89 45.66 26.68
C SER A 238 -5.57 45.40 28.03
N LYS A 239 -5.64 44.15 28.50
CA LYS A 239 -6.25 43.83 29.81
C LYS A 239 -5.38 44.24 31.01
N ARG A 240 -4.05 44.20 30.90
CA ARG A 240 -3.15 44.61 31.99
C ARG A 240 -3.20 46.11 32.28
N ALA A 241 -3.43 46.95 31.27
CA ALA A 241 -3.55 48.40 31.44
C ALA A 241 -4.85 48.84 32.13
N ARG A 242 -5.86 47.97 32.23
CA ARG A 242 -7.20 48.29 32.77
C ARG A 242 -7.42 47.83 34.22
N ILE A 243 -6.47 47.08 34.79
CA ILE A 243 -6.52 46.60 36.18
C ILE A 243 -5.58 47.43 37.08
N GLY A 244 -4.76 48.31 36.49
CA GLY A 244 -3.82 49.20 37.20
C GLY A 244 -4.22 50.68 37.21
N SER A 245 -5.50 51.02 36.98
CA SER A 245 -6.04 52.38 37.08
C SER A 245 -7.19 52.45 38.06
#